data_AF-A0A7C6KG14-F1
#
_entry.id   AF-A0A7C6KG14-F1
#
_cell.length_a   1.000
_cell.length_b   1.000
_cell.length_c   1.000
_cell.angle_alpha   90.00
_cell.angle_beta   90.00
_cell.angle_gamma   90.00
#
_symmetry.space_group_name_H-M   'P 1'
#
loop_
_entity.id
_entity.type
_entity.pdbx_description
1 polymer ?
#
loop_
_entity_poly.entity_id
_entity_poly.type
_entity_poly.pdbx_seq_one_letter_code
_entity_poly.pdbx_strand_id
1 'polypeptide(L)' 'MVPGLPVSNLLPEDARRALINAAQTPITRADPLARVKAIEKAIERVKREYPQFFQTKEL' A
#
# COMPACT_ATOMS: atom_id res chain seq x y z
N MET A 1 10.71 7.03 -22.62
CA MET A 1 11.14 5.67 -22.23
C MET A 1 11.70 5.75 -20.81
N VAL A 2 10.84 5.55 -19.81
CA VAL A 2 11.25 5.47 -18.40
C VAL A 2 11.76 4.04 -18.13
N PRO A 3 12.97 3.85 -17.57
CA PRO A 3 13.48 2.51 -17.32
C PRO A 3 12.56 1.81 -16.32
N GLY A 4 11.97 0.69 -16.74
CA GLY A 4 11.09 -0.12 -15.93
C GLY A 4 11.83 -0.67 -14.72
N LEU A 5 11.44 -0.21 -13.53
CA LEU A 5 11.84 -0.81 -12.27
C LEU A 5 11.48 -2.31 -12.28
N PRO A 6 12.33 -3.20 -11.72
CA PRO A 6 12.07 -4.63 -11.72
C PRO A 6 10.73 -4.92 -11.03
N VAL A 7 9.79 -5.50 -11.76
CA VAL A 7 8.42 -5.82 -11.32
C VAL A 7 8.33 -6.95 -10.28
N SER A 8 9.45 -7.38 -9.69
CA SER A 8 9.54 -8.70 -9.07
C SER A 8 9.78 -8.71 -7.55
N ASN A 9 9.66 -7.58 -6.83
CA ASN A 9 9.90 -7.57 -5.37
C ASN A 9 9.01 -6.61 -4.54
N LEU A 10 7.91 -6.09 -5.09
CA LEU A 10 7.17 -5.01 -4.45
C LEU A 10 5.66 -5.25 -4.53
N LEU A 11 5.14 -5.96 -3.52
CA LEU A 11 3.72 -6.18 -3.20
C LEU A 11 2.87 -6.85 -4.30
N PRO A 12 2.01 -7.82 -3.97
CA PRO A 12 1.08 -8.40 -4.93
C PRO A 12 0.18 -7.32 -5.54
N GLU A 13 -0.27 -7.53 -6.78
CA GLU A 13 -1.09 -6.55 -7.52
C GLU A 13 -2.33 -6.12 -6.71
N ASP A 14 -2.91 -7.05 -5.97
CA ASP A 14 -4.05 -6.81 -5.08
C ASP A 14 -3.71 -5.80 -3.97
N ALA A 15 -2.58 -6.00 -3.29
CA ALA A 15 -2.08 -5.09 -2.27
C ALA A 15 -1.78 -3.69 -2.84
N ARG A 16 -1.20 -3.63 -4.04
CA ARG A 16 -0.95 -2.36 -4.74
C ARG A 16 -2.26 -1.65 -5.09
N ARG A 17 -3.27 -2.38 -5.57
CA ARG A 17 -4.61 -1.83 -5.83
C ARG A 17 -5.27 -1.32 -4.55
N ALA A 18 -5.13 -2.03 -3.43
CA ALA A 18 -5.66 -1.60 -2.14
C ALA A 18 -5.04 -0.27 -1.67
N LEU A 19 -3.73 -0.12 -1.81
CA LEU A 19 -3.02 1.13 -1.49
C LEU A 19 -3.40 2.29 -2.43
N ILE A 20 -3.55 2.02 -3.73
CA ILE A 20 -3.98 3.03 -4.70
C ILE A 20 -5.41 3.50 -4.41
N ASN A 21 -6.32 2.58 -4.06
CA ASN A 21 -7.68 2.94 -3.65
C ASN A 21 -7.68 3.76 -2.36
N ALA A 22 -6.89 3.36 -1.36
CA ALA A 22 -6.75 4.13 -0.13
C ALA A 22 -6.16 5.53 -0.36
N ALA A 23 -5.19 5.65 -1.26
CA ALA A 23 -4.56 6.91 -1.64
C ALA A 23 -5.50 7.85 -2.41
N GLN A 24 -6.56 7.34 -3.02
CA GLN A 24 -7.62 8.11 -3.68
C GLN A 24 -8.72 8.57 -2.70
N THR A 25 -8.62 8.23 -1.42
CA THR A 25 -9.59 8.67 -0.42
C THR A 25 -9.63 10.20 -0.38
N PRO A 26 -10.79 10.83 -0.63
CA PRO A 26 -10.91 12.27 -0.64
C PRO A 26 -10.61 12.79 0.77
N ILE A 27 -9.63 13.69 0.86
CA ILE A 27 -9.34 14.40 2.12
C ILE A 27 -10.47 15.41 2.33
N THR A 28 -11.27 15.19 3.36
CA THR A 28 -12.30 16.15 3.76
C THR A 28 -11.70 17.14 4.77
N ARG A 29 -12.17 18.39 4.77
CA ARG A 29 -11.72 19.43 5.73
C ARG A 29 -11.91 19.03 7.19
N ALA A 30 -12.83 18.10 7.46
CA ALA A 30 -13.12 17.58 8.79
C ALA A 30 -12.08 16.54 9.26
N ASP A 31 -11.42 15.83 8.36
CA ASP A 31 -10.39 14.84 8.72
C ASP A 31 -9.25 14.89 7.68
N PRO A 32 -8.29 15.84 7.85
CA PRO A 32 -7.14 15.97 6.95
C PRO A 32 -6.27 14.71 6.90
N LEU A 33 -6.43 13.82 7.89
CA LEU A 33 -5.71 12.55 8.02
C LEU A 33 -6.52 11.36 7.49
N ALA A 34 -7.73 11.56 6.93
CA ALA A 34 -8.57 10.46 6.43
C ALA A 34 -7.84 9.62 5.38
N ARG A 35 -7.07 10.28 4.50
CA ARG A 35 -6.22 9.59 3.52
C ARG A 35 -5.11 8.80 4.18
N VAL A 36 -4.47 9.35 5.21
CA VAL A 36 -3.40 8.66 5.95
C VAL A 36 -3.97 7.43 6.67
N LYS A 37 -5.08 7.58 7.40
CA LYS A 37 -5.80 6.47 8.05
C LYS A 37 -6.25 5.40 7.06
N ALA A 38 -6.75 5.80 5.89
CA ALA A 38 -7.14 4.85 4.84
C ALA A 38 -5.93 4.07 4.32
N ILE A 39 -4.80 4.74 4.11
CA ILE A 39 -3.55 4.12 3.69
C ILE A 39 -3.04 3.18 4.78
N GLU A 40 -3.00 3.60 6.05
CA GLU A 40 -2.58 2.75 7.17
C GLU A 40 -3.46 1.51 7.31
N LYS A 41 -4.78 1.67 7.20
CA LYS A 41 -5.72 0.53 7.23
C LYS A 41 -5.50 -0.42 6.05
N ALA A 42 -5.21 0.12 4.86
CA ALA A 42 -4.86 -0.70 3.71
C ALA A 42 -3.51 -1.41 3.92
N ILE A 43 -2.51 -0.75 4.50
CA ILE A 43 -1.22 -1.36 4.85
C ILE A 43 -1.41 -2.48 5.87
N GLU A 44 -2.17 -2.27 6.95
CA GLU A 44 -2.44 -3.31 7.94
C GLU A 44 -3.16 -4.52 7.34
N ARG A 45 -4.16 -4.27 6.48
CA ARG A 45 -4.87 -5.32 5.77
C ARG A 45 -3.91 -6.12 4.88
N VAL A 46 -3.11 -5.41 4.09
CA VAL A 46 -2.10 -5.99 3.21
C VAL A 46 -1.04 -6.76 4.01
N LYS A 47 -0.61 -6.29 5.19
CA LYS A 47 0.28 -7.03 6.09
C LYS A 47 -0.33 -8.33 6.61
N ARG A 48 -1.63 -8.33 6.91
CA ARG A 48 -2.35 -9.54 7.37
C ARG A 48 -2.58 -10.55 6.25
N GLU A 49 -2.93 -10.06 5.06
CA GLU A 49 -3.19 -10.92 3.89
C GLU A 49 -1.89 -11.42 3.26
N TYR A 50 -0.81 -10.65 3.34
CA TYR A 50 0.46 -10.92 2.68
C TYR A 50 1.67 -10.81 3.62
N PRO A 51 1.69 -11.52 4.77
CA PRO A 51 2.78 -11.42 5.75
C PRO A 51 4.14 -11.82 5.15
N GLN A 52 4.14 -12.75 4.20
CA GLN A 52 5.31 -13.24 3.47
C GLN A 52 6.06 -12.13 2.68
N PHE A 53 5.39 -11.04 2.32
CA PHE A 53 6.00 -9.90 1.61
C PHE A 53 6.49 -8.81 2.57
N PHE A 54 6.11 -8.87 3.85
CA PHE A 54 6.56 -7.95 4.90
C PHE A 54 7.63 -8.57 5.81
N GLN A 55 7.97 -9.84 5.63
CA GLN A 55 9.18 -10.39 6.21
C GLN A 55 10.36 -9.74 5.50
N THR A 56 11.00 -8.79 6.18
CA THR A 56 12.34 -8.32 5.87
C THR A 56 13.21 -9.56 5.77
N LYS A 57 13.62 -9.90 4.56
CA LYS A 57 14.70 -10.85 4.34
C LYS A 57 15.88 -10.29 5.11
N GLU A 58 16.22 -10.88 6.26
CA GLU A 58 17.52 -10.67 6.89
C GLU A 58 18.57 -10.91 5.81
N LEU A 59 19.38 -9.89 5.57
CA LEU A 59 20.47 -9.89 4.60
C LEU A 59 21.77 -9.82 5.38
#